data_AF-A0AAQ4DCY2-F1
#
_entry.id   AF-A0AAQ4DCY2-F1
#
_cell.length_a   1.000
_cell.length_b   1.000
_cell.length_c   1.000
_cell.angle_alpha   90.00
_cell.angle_beta   90.00
_cell.angle_gamma   90.00
#
_symmetry.space_group_name_H-M   'P 1'
#
loop_
_entity.id
_entity.type
_entity.pdbx_description
1 polymer ?
#
loop_
_entity_poly.entity_id
_entity_poly.type
_entity_poly.pdbx_seq_one_letter_code
_entity_poly.pdbx_strand_id
1 'polypeptide(L)'
;MRESGNVGCLYSIYYNVFFVVPAHTQVDRHYFDDVLGISLRAKGHLISRGLHRAVREVYYKMTPRDRLQYLVINPTWNYRDLKLSLVPAAEDPTKEVDVEISYKFLEPDDSRESHFQVHDQIGEDPEVPYTHVVHLGVNLKGDTKERKVAAELRYSFNHDLFNHKMQFFYERTPFRKDDHEGLKICLDASAKFPKPDWTRTDLATIYTGEHVDAKLNLHYGSSCEGQTSITIDGKFTHTDEDEEQLAAAAAGKEISRNRLSSIFLHMLSNKCKAGREKGIQFNMYCYRLMKYSSRLGKFTGDVEWHNFKPLLKALYPYYAKYYTYKAWKGGFLGMVRSYMEGENGKLHVVSQVPWWHLGEKPHTNMVITTADGHSHEHWGVPTYSHLLEPRALTLNGYSNIEEYSDLYRHKYCDLQGHGVRTFDGQLVDLPETDCWKVVSRDCSTNKRFLILARATGNPTVTKAVKVFIHKTKIEMLPLSADSGLVVRVDGTKVDVDPAAPYSHTEHDNELFKVKKTPDKWLTLVSESYGIHVTFSGDVLFVQAAPFYRGKLCGLCGDYNLDRNHELTGPDGHLYNNTLEFSTSYVVPSPDCHVPAH
;
A
#
# COMPACT_ATOMS: atom_id res chain seq x y z
N MET A 1 66.15 67.64 2.13
CA MET A 1 64.96 67.27 2.95
C MET A 1 65.25 65.96 3.65
N ARG A 2 65.69 66.05 4.90
CA ARG A 2 66.06 64.99 5.83
C ARG A 2 66.03 65.63 7.22
N GLU A 3 65.55 64.88 8.22
CA GLU A 3 65.80 65.12 9.66
C GLU A 3 65.31 66.49 10.19
N SER A 4 65.03 66.73 11.46
CA SER A 4 65.05 65.93 12.70
C SER A 4 64.08 66.59 13.71
N GLY A 5 63.56 65.87 14.70
CA GLY A 5 62.85 66.53 15.82
C GLY A 5 62.21 65.56 16.80
N ASN A 6 62.86 65.33 17.94
CA ASN A 6 62.23 64.71 19.12
C ASN A 6 61.27 65.70 19.78
N VAL A 7 60.19 65.19 20.40
CA VAL A 7 59.93 65.22 21.87
C VAL A 7 58.49 64.76 22.17
N GLY A 8 58.38 63.67 22.94
CA GLY A 8 57.49 63.53 24.12
C GLY A 8 55.95 63.49 24.01
N CYS A 9 55.36 62.43 24.60
CA CYS A 9 54.07 62.41 25.33
C CYS A 9 52.76 62.62 24.52
N LEU A 10 51.64 61.94 24.74
CA LEU A 10 51.20 60.79 25.57
C LEU A 10 50.33 59.88 24.64
N TYR A 11 49.55 58.84 25.01
CA TYR A 11 49.02 58.29 26.28
C TYR A 11 48.92 56.74 26.18
N SER A 12 48.30 56.10 27.16
CA SER A 12 48.06 54.64 27.25
C SER A 12 46.57 54.32 27.37
N ILE A 13 46.13 53.10 27.02
CA ILE A 13 45.17 52.29 27.79
C ILE A 13 45.18 50.82 27.32
N TYR A 14 45.05 49.92 28.29
CA TYR A 14 45.15 48.46 28.17
C TYR A 14 43.89 47.79 27.58
N TYR A 15 44.08 46.66 26.90
CA TYR A 15 43.20 45.49 27.06
C TYR A 15 44.02 44.19 27.10
N ASN A 16 44.23 43.65 28.30
CA ASN A 16 44.68 42.26 28.47
C ASN A 16 43.52 41.34 28.06
N VAL A 17 43.61 40.73 26.87
CA VAL A 17 42.68 39.67 26.46
C VAL A 17 43.04 38.40 27.23
N PHE A 18 42.50 38.28 28.44
CA PHE A 18 42.36 36.98 29.09
C PHE A 18 41.50 36.09 28.19
N PHE A 19 42.13 35.12 27.53
CA PHE A 19 41.41 33.98 26.99
C PHE A 19 40.83 33.19 28.16
N VAL A 20 39.59 33.50 28.53
CA VAL A 20 38.79 32.68 29.45
C VAL A 20 38.63 31.32 28.78
N VAL A 21 39.42 30.35 29.21
CA VAL A 21 39.26 28.95 28.82
C VAL A 21 37.81 28.56 29.13
N PRO A 22 37.01 28.13 28.14
CA PRO A 22 35.62 27.77 28.40
C PRO A 22 35.58 26.65 29.45
N ALA A 23 34.88 26.90 30.56
CA ALA A 23 34.86 25.97 31.68
C ALA A 23 34.40 24.57 31.23
N HIS A 24 35.34 23.63 31.16
CA HIS A 24 35.09 22.25 30.80
C HIS A 24 34.22 21.61 31.88
N THR A 25 32.93 21.48 31.59
CA THR A 25 31.99 20.82 32.49
C THR A 25 32.13 19.32 32.26
N GLN A 26 32.65 18.60 33.26
CA GLN A 26 32.60 17.15 33.26
C GLN A 26 31.14 16.72 33.30
N VAL A 27 30.75 15.82 32.40
CA VAL A 27 29.42 15.26 32.37
C VAL A 27 29.53 13.76 32.53
N ASP A 28 28.78 13.25 33.50
CA ASP A 28 28.47 11.84 33.69
C ASP A 28 26.95 11.82 33.91
N ARG A 29 26.19 11.53 32.86
CA ARG A 29 24.72 11.61 32.87
C ARG A 29 24.13 10.30 32.40
N HIS A 30 23.06 9.93 33.06
CA HIS A 30 22.28 8.73 32.84
C HIS A 30 20.95 9.13 32.19
N TYR A 31 20.49 8.35 31.21
CA TYR A 31 19.29 8.61 30.42
C TYR A 31 18.47 7.32 30.28
N PHE A 32 17.15 7.42 30.39
CA PHE A 32 16.16 6.33 30.25
C PHE A 32 16.13 5.27 31.36
N ASP A 33 16.92 5.46 32.43
CA ASP A 33 16.96 4.63 33.64
C ASP A 33 15.56 4.28 34.18
N ASP A 34 14.70 5.29 34.27
CA ASP A 34 13.31 5.22 34.76
C ASP A 34 12.34 4.52 33.81
N VAL A 35 12.71 4.35 32.53
CA VAL A 35 11.79 3.88 31.48
C VAL A 35 11.97 2.39 31.21
N LEU A 36 13.20 1.95 30.96
CA LEU A 36 13.49 0.59 30.44
C LEU A 36 14.25 -0.29 31.42
N GLY A 37 14.62 0.21 32.60
CA GLY A 37 15.56 -0.50 33.50
C GLY A 37 16.98 -0.61 32.94
N ILE A 38 17.26 0.10 31.84
CA ILE A 38 18.57 0.19 31.17
C ILE A 38 18.86 1.68 30.96
N SER A 39 20.04 2.09 31.40
CA SER A 39 20.54 3.46 31.31
C SER A 39 21.48 3.63 30.12
N LEU A 40 21.23 4.63 29.28
CA LEU A 40 22.23 5.17 28.37
C LEU A 40 23.10 6.17 29.14
N ARG A 41 24.23 5.71 29.66
CA ARG A 41 25.23 6.55 30.33
C ARG A 41 26.08 7.29 29.29
N ALA A 42 26.07 8.62 29.36
CA ALA A 42 26.88 9.54 28.58
C ALA A 42 27.93 10.21 29.47
N LYS A 43 29.21 9.89 29.25
CA LYS A 43 30.35 10.36 30.04
C LYS A 43 31.37 11.11 29.19
N GLY A 44 31.80 12.31 29.59
CA GLY A 44 32.72 13.13 28.79
C GLY A 44 32.97 14.54 29.31
N HIS A 45 33.62 15.37 28.49
CA HIS A 45 33.93 16.77 28.81
C HIS A 45 33.26 17.74 27.82
N LEU A 46 32.37 18.59 28.34
CA LEU A 46 31.49 19.43 27.53
C LEU A 46 31.66 20.92 27.81
N ILE A 47 31.34 21.75 26.81
CA ILE A 47 31.16 23.19 27.00
C ILE A 47 29.73 23.41 27.53
N SER A 48 29.60 24.13 28.65
CA SER A 48 28.46 24.09 29.57
C SER A 48 27.06 24.38 28.98
N ARG A 49 26.96 25.06 27.83
CA ARG A 49 25.69 25.51 27.25
C ARG A 49 25.10 24.59 26.15
N GLY A 50 25.73 23.45 25.84
CA GLY A 50 25.44 22.70 24.61
C GLY A 50 24.58 21.42 24.72
N LEU A 51 24.82 20.54 25.70
CA LEU A 51 24.56 19.09 25.54
C LEU A 51 23.17 18.72 25.01
N HIS A 52 22.11 19.16 25.68
CA HIS A 52 20.75 18.79 25.32
C HIS A 52 20.34 19.35 23.94
N ARG A 53 20.94 20.47 23.51
CA ARG A 53 20.72 21.05 22.18
C ARG A 53 21.51 20.28 21.13
N ALA A 54 22.78 19.99 21.39
CA ALA A 54 23.66 19.31 20.45
C ALA A 54 23.29 17.83 20.23
N VAL A 55 23.02 17.06 21.29
CA VAL A 55 22.51 15.66 21.15
C VAL A 55 21.21 15.65 20.36
N ARG A 56 20.28 16.58 20.66
CA ARG A 56 19.05 16.71 19.89
C ARG A 56 19.30 17.08 18.42
N GLU A 57 20.26 17.96 18.13
CA GLU A 57 20.58 18.35 16.75
C GLU A 57 21.25 17.21 15.97
N VAL A 58 22.18 16.48 16.58
CA VAL A 58 22.81 15.29 15.97
C VAL A 58 21.79 14.18 15.70
N TYR A 59 20.96 13.82 16.69
CA TYR A 59 20.03 12.68 16.55
C TYR A 59 18.74 13.00 15.78
N TYR A 60 18.21 14.24 15.86
CA TYR A 60 16.92 14.60 15.26
C TYR A 60 16.96 15.62 14.12
N LYS A 61 18.06 16.34 13.87
CA LYS A 61 18.15 17.33 12.77
C LYS A 61 19.17 17.00 11.69
N MET A 62 20.30 16.37 12.05
CA MET A 62 21.34 16.01 11.09
C MET A 62 20.97 14.74 10.31
N THR A 63 21.16 14.78 8.99
CA THR A 63 21.11 13.59 8.13
C THR A 63 22.32 12.69 8.39
N PRO A 64 22.33 11.42 7.93
CA PRO A 64 23.51 10.55 8.08
C PRO A 64 24.81 11.15 7.52
N ARG A 65 24.72 11.90 6.42
CA ARG A 65 25.87 12.60 5.82
C ARG A 65 26.36 13.74 6.71
N ASP A 66 25.44 14.55 7.25
CA ASP A 66 25.78 15.64 8.17
C ASP A 66 26.41 15.10 9.45
N ARG A 67 25.91 13.98 9.99
CA ARG A 67 26.49 13.30 11.16
C ARG A 67 27.92 12.83 10.88
N LEU A 68 28.16 12.19 9.74
CA LEU A 68 29.50 11.75 9.34
C LEU A 68 30.45 12.95 9.20
N GLN A 69 30.01 14.02 8.55
CA GLN A 69 30.81 15.24 8.38
C GLN A 69 31.06 15.97 9.71
N TYR A 70 30.08 15.95 10.62
CA TYR A 70 30.21 16.50 11.98
C TYR A 70 31.19 15.69 12.83
N LEU A 71 31.17 14.36 12.74
CA LEU A 71 32.10 13.47 13.42
C LEU A 71 33.54 13.61 12.89
N VAL A 72 33.71 13.77 11.57
CA VAL A 72 35.04 13.85 10.93
C VAL A 72 35.67 15.24 11.07
N ILE A 73 34.88 16.32 10.97
CA ILE A 73 35.42 17.70 10.86
C ILE A 73 35.14 18.54 12.13
N ASN A 74 34.14 18.17 12.94
CA ASN A 74 33.68 18.90 14.14
C ASN A 74 33.72 20.45 13.98
N PRO A 75 33.02 21.00 12.96
CA PRO A 75 33.19 22.40 12.56
C PRO A 75 32.74 23.42 13.62
N THR A 76 32.06 22.96 14.68
CA THR A 76 31.57 23.80 15.78
C THR A 76 32.34 23.59 17.10
N TRP A 77 33.47 22.87 17.09
CA TRP A 77 34.34 22.64 18.27
C TRP A 77 33.60 22.04 19.49
N ASN A 78 32.58 21.22 19.27
CA ASN A 78 31.77 20.64 20.33
C ASN A 78 32.23 19.22 20.70
N TYR A 79 32.51 19.02 21.99
CA TYR A 79 32.82 17.74 22.66
C TYR A 79 34.08 17.03 22.12
N ARG A 80 35.15 17.09 22.92
CA ARG A 80 36.43 16.43 22.61
C ARG A 80 36.54 15.00 23.17
N ASP A 81 35.68 14.66 24.13
CA ASP A 81 35.51 13.30 24.66
C ASP A 81 34.03 13.14 25.07
N LEU A 82 33.35 12.16 24.49
CA LEU A 82 31.99 11.75 24.82
C LEU A 82 31.85 10.25 24.55
N LYS A 83 31.69 9.47 25.61
CA LYS A 83 31.48 8.03 25.60
C LYS A 83 30.03 7.73 25.93
N LEU A 84 29.37 6.98 25.06
CA LEU A 84 28.03 6.44 25.27
C LEU A 84 28.14 4.96 25.60
N SER A 85 27.46 4.52 26.64
CA SER A 85 27.45 3.12 27.10
C SER A 85 26.07 2.76 27.63
N LEU A 86 25.58 1.57 27.31
CA LEU A 86 24.41 1.00 27.98
C LEU A 86 24.88 0.32 29.27
N VAL A 87 24.24 0.66 30.39
CA VAL A 87 24.49 0.06 31.71
C VAL A 87 23.13 -0.23 32.37
N PRO A 88 23.03 -1.17 33.32
CA PRO A 88 21.81 -1.35 34.09
C PRO A 88 21.38 -0.05 34.78
N ALA A 89 20.08 0.21 34.88
CA ALA A 89 19.58 1.35 35.66
C ALA A 89 19.96 1.20 37.14
N ALA A 90 20.15 2.32 37.83
CA ALA A 90 20.48 2.31 39.26
C ALA A 90 19.32 1.78 40.14
N GLU A 91 18.09 1.87 39.63
CA GLU A 91 16.85 1.43 40.29
C GLU A 91 16.02 0.60 39.31
N ASP A 92 15.36 -0.44 39.81
CA ASP A 92 14.56 -1.39 39.00
C ASP A 92 15.27 -1.90 37.72
N PRO A 93 16.54 -2.37 37.80
CA PRO A 93 17.32 -2.78 36.63
C PRO A 93 16.69 -3.96 35.91
N THR A 94 16.62 -3.88 34.59
CA THR A 94 16.22 -5.01 33.75
C THR A 94 17.41 -5.96 33.57
N LYS A 95 17.19 -7.24 33.85
CA LYS A 95 18.17 -8.33 33.77
C LYS A 95 17.90 -9.28 32.60
N GLU A 96 16.63 -9.50 32.29
CA GLU A 96 16.17 -10.38 31.22
C GLU A 96 15.20 -9.62 30.31
N VAL A 97 15.30 -9.87 29.01
CA VAL A 97 14.51 -9.23 27.96
C VAL A 97 13.96 -10.33 27.05
N ASP A 98 12.67 -10.62 27.20
CA ASP A 98 11.97 -11.52 26.28
C ASP A 98 11.32 -10.68 25.18
N VAL A 99 11.48 -11.11 23.93
CA VAL A 99 10.82 -10.50 22.77
C VAL A 99 10.15 -11.62 21.98
N GLU A 100 8.84 -11.54 21.84
CA GLU A 100 8.02 -12.42 21.02
C GLU A 100 7.53 -11.64 19.81
N ILE A 101 7.74 -12.18 18.61
CA ILE A 101 7.15 -11.66 17.37
C ILE A 101 6.53 -12.85 16.66
N SER A 102 5.22 -12.80 16.41
CA SER A 102 4.52 -13.86 15.69
C SER A 102 3.64 -13.29 14.58
N TYR A 103 3.48 -14.09 13.53
CA TYR A 103 2.59 -13.82 12.41
C TYR A 103 1.73 -15.05 12.18
N LYS A 104 0.42 -14.84 12.04
CA LYS A 104 -0.54 -15.87 11.66
C LYS A 104 -1.38 -15.36 10.50
N PHE A 105 -1.73 -16.25 9.59
CA PHE A 105 -2.86 -16.08 8.68
C PHE A 105 -3.93 -17.05 9.17
N LEU A 106 -5.16 -16.56 9.33
CA LEU A 106 -6.30 -17.32 9.85
C LEU A 106 -7.36 -17.42 8.76
N GLU A 107 -7.65 -18.65 8.34
CA GLU A 107 -8.74 -19.00 7.43
C GLU A 107 -10.09 -19.05 8.19
N PRO A 108 -11.25 -19.03 7.51
CA PRO A 108 -12.57 -19.00 8.16
C PRO A 108 -12.78 -20.05 9.25
N ASP A 109 -12.21 -21.26 9.07
CA ASP A 109 -12.32 -22.38 10.01
C ASP A 109 -11.29 -22.37 11.15
N ASP A 110 -10.29 -21.47 11.11
CA ASP A 110 -9.23 -21.39 12.14
C ASP A 110 -9.71 -20.77 13.46
N SER A 111 -9.17 -21.28 14.58
CA SER A 111 -9.41 -20.77 15.92
C SER A 111 -8.96 -19.31 16.07
N ARG A 112 -9.90 -18.41 16.39
CA ARG A 112 -9.66 -16.96 16.53
C ARG A 112 -9.12 -16.53 17.89
N GLU A 113 -8.11 -17.26 18.37
CA GLU A 113 -7.40 -16.92 19.60
C GLU A 113 -6.70 -15.55 19.48
N SER A 114 -6.68 -14.81 20.59
CA SER A 114 -6.00 -13.53 20.74
C SER A 114 -5.64 -13.30 22.20
N HIS A 115 -4.62 -12.49 22.44
CA HIS A 115 -4.31 -11.96 23.78
C HIS A 115 -5.27 -10.85 24.21
N PHE A 116 -6.10 -10.35 23.29
CA PHE A 116 -7.04 -9.25 23.49
C PHE A 116 -8.49 -9.69 23.20
N GLN A 117 -9.46 -8.91 23.66
CA GLN A 117 -10.84 -9.09 23.22
C GLN A 117 -10.98 -8.59 21.77
N VAL A 118 -11.16 -9.53 20.84
CA VAL A 118 -11.24 -9.29 19.41
C VAL A 118 -12.66 -9.51 18.90
N HIS A 119 -12.98 -8.89 17.77
CA HIS A 119 -14.26 -9.08 17.09
C HIS A 119 -14.00 -9.00 15.60
N ASP A 120 -13.62 -10.12 15.00
CA ASP A 120 -13.15 -10.14 13.60
C ASP A 120 -14.29 -9.85 12.58
N GLN A 121 -15.57 -10.02 12.95
CA GLN A 121 -16.73 -9.79 12.07
C GLN A 121 -16.77 -8.37 11.51
N ILE A 122 -17.10 -8.25 10.22
CA ILE A 122 -17.03 -7.00 9.46
C ILE A 122 -18.46 -6.50 9.15
N GLY A 123 -18.98 -5.63 10.03
CA GLY A 123 -20.35 -5.14 9.92
C GLY A 123 -21.37 -6.25 10.15
N GLU A 124 -22.41 -6.30 9.32
CA GLU A 124 -23.48 -7.31 9.37
C GLU A 124 -23.17 -8.54 8.49
N ASP A 125 -21.96 -8.66 7.93
CA ASP A 125 -21.57 -9.80 7.10
C ASP A 125 -21.58 -11.11 7.93
N PRO A 126 -22.32 -12.15 7.53
CA PRO A 126 -22.31 -13.44 8.22
C PRO A 126 -21.06 -14.29 7.90
N GLU A 127 -20.24 -13.89 6.92
CA GLU A 127 -18.99 -14.59 6.59
C GLU A 127 -17.93 -14.40 7.69
N VAL A 128 -17.25 -15.48 8.10
CA VAL A 128 -16.06 -15.39 8.95
C VAL A 128 -14.86 -15.00 8.06
N PRO A 129 -14.23 -13.82 8.27
CA PRO A 129 -13.24 -13.29 7.34
C PRO A 129 -11.88 -13.95 7.49
N TYR A 130 -11.09 -13.94 6.42
CA TYR A 130 -9.66 -14.25 6.47
C TYR A 130 -8.94 -13.15 7.25
N THR A 131 -7.99 -13.51 8.13
CA THR A 131 -7.33 -12.52 9.01
C THR A 131 -5.82 -12.71 9.07
N HIS A 132 -5.07 -11.66 8.75
CA HIS A 132 -3.66 -11.56 9.13
C HIS A 132 -3.54 -11.04 10.56
N VAL A 133 -2.78 -11.72 11.40
CA VAL A 133 -2.46 -11.31 12.78
C VAL A 133 -0.95 -11.13 12.90
N VAL A 134 -0.51 -9.96 13.37
CA VAL A 134 0.87 -9.69 13.77
C VAL A 134 0.87 -9.36 15.26
N HIS A 135 1.55 -10.17 16.07
CA HIS A 135 1.69 -9.95 17.50
C HIS A 135 3.15 -9.60 17.86
N LEU A 136 3.31 -8.67 18.80
CA LEU A 136 4.57 -8.26 19.40
C LEU A 136 4.43 -8.23 20.93
N GLY A 137 5.12 -9.15 21.59
CA GLY A 137 5.31 -9.15 23.05
C GLY A 137 6.72 -8.69 23.41
N VAL A 138 6.84 -7.84 24.42
CA VAL A 138 8.13 -7.46 25.04
C VAL A 138 7.98 -7.50 26.54
N ASN A 139 8.80 -8.31 27.22
CA ASN A 139 8.86 -8.39 28.67
C ASN A 139 10.26 -8.05 29.18
N LEU A 140 10.35 -6.98 29.98
CA LEU A 140 11.59 -6.52 30.62
C LEU A 140 11.52 -6.85 32.11
N LYS A 141 12.18 -7.94 32.51
CA LYS A 141 12.17 -8.44 33.89
C LYS A 141 13.35 -7.90 34.69
N GLY A 142 13.07 -7.34 35.87
CA GLY A 142 14.04 -7.06 36.93
C GLY A 142 13.64 -7.76 38.22
N ASP A 143 14.47 -7.66 39.27
CA ASP A 143 14.19 -8.31 40.57
C ASP A 143 12.94 -7.74 41.26
N THR A 144 12.70 -6.44 41.07
CA THR A 144 11.68 -5.65 41.80
C THR A 144 10.53 -5.17 40.92
N LYS A 145 10.73 -5.13 39.60
CA LYS A 145 9.76 -4.58 38.63
C LYS A 145 9.81 -5.33 37.31
N GLU A 146 8.63 -5.70 36.83
CA GLU A 146 8.42 -6.32 35.52
C GLU A 146 7.70 -5.31 34.61
N ARG A 147 8.25 -5.04 33.42
CA ARG A 147 7.68 -4.07 32.46
C ARG A 147 7.26 -4.80 31.19
N LYS A 148 5.96 -4.89 30.94
CA LYS A 148 5.38 -5.59 29.79
C LYS A 148 4.85 -4.61 28.76
N VAL A 149 5.01 -4.97 27.49
CA VAL A 149 4.30 -4.41 26.34
C VAL A 149 3.74 -5.58 25.54
N ALA A 150 2.47 -5.51 25.18
CA ALA A 150 1.90 -6.39 24.17
C ALA A 150 1.21 -5.51 23.11
N ALA A 151 1.38 -5.86 21.85
CA ALA A 151 0.70 -5.21 20.74
C ALA A 151 0.24 -6.25 19.72
N GLU A 152 -0.96 -6.11 19.20
CA GLU A 152 -1.52 -7.00 18.19
C GLU A 152 -2.21 -6.17 17.10
N LEU A 153 -1.78 -6.37 15.85
CA LEU A 153 -2.43 -5.83 14.66
C LEU A 153 -3.14 -6.96 13.93
N ARG A 154 -4.45 -6.85 13.79
CA ARG A 154 -5.30 -7.75 13.01
C ARG A 154 -5.80 -7.01 11.77
N TYR A 155 -5.69 -7.62 10.61
CA TYR A 155 -6.30 -7.15 9.37
C TYR A 155 -7.15 -8.26 8.78
N SER A 156 -8.46 -8.08 8.82
CA SER A 156 -9.47 -9.05 8.40
C SER A 156 -10.14 -8.59 7.09
N PHE A 157 -10.42 -9.54 6.20
CA PHE A 157 -11.13 -9.31 4.95
C PHE A 157 -11.99 -10.51 4.55
N ASN A 158 -13.12 -10.25 3.91
CA ASN A 158 -13.98 -11.31 3.36
C ASN A 158 -13.45 -11.84 2.00
N HIS A 159 -13.99 -12.97 1.52
CA HIS A 159 -13.45 -13.69 0.36
C HIS A 159 -13.43 -12.85 -0.94
N ASP A 160 -14.32 -11.85 -1.04
CA ASP A 160 -14.49 -11.02 -2.23
C ASP A 160 -13.73 -9.68 -2.15
N LEU A 161 -13.01 -9.44 -1.05
CA LEU A 161 -12.16 -8.29 -0.79
C LEU A 161 -12.91 -6.94 -0.79
N PHE A 162 -14.22 -6.92 -0.54
CA PHE A 162 -14.97 -5.68 -0.40
C PHE A 162 -15.15 -5.23 1.06
N ASN A 163 -15.26 -6.17 2.01
CA ASN A 163 -15.36 -5.84 3.43
C ASN A 163 -13.99 -5.98 4.10
N HIS A 164 -13.52 -4.90 4.74
CA HIS A 164 -12.24 -4.88 5.45
C HIS A 164 -12.39 -4.38 6.89
N LYS A 165 -11.57 -4.94 7.78
CA LYS A 165 -11.46 -4.51 9.17
C LYS A 165 -10.00 -4.52 9.61
N MET A 166 -9.59 -3.50 10.35
CA MET A 166 -8.30 -3.41 11.00
C MET A 166 -8.52 -3.17 12.48
N GLN A 167 -8.06 -4.10 13.32
CA GLN A 167 -8.04 -3.92 14.77
C GLN A 167 -6.59 -3.78 15.23
N PHE A 168 -6.29 -2.77 16.04
CA PHE A 168 -4.98 -2.60 16.66
C PHE A 168 -5.13 -2.47 18.17
N PHE A 169 -4.50 -3.40 18.88
CA PHE A 169 -4.44 -3.46 20.31
C PHE A 169 -3.02 -3.16 20.78
N TYR A 170 -2.91 -2.38 21.84
CA TYR A 170 -1.66 -2.12 22.54
C TYR A 170 -1.95 -2.04 24.03
N GLU A 171 -1.16 -2.75 24.84
CA GLU A 171 -1.12 -2.54 26.27
C GLU A 171 0.31 -2.48 26.79
N ARG A 172 0.52 -1.69 27.84
CA ARG A 172 1.76 -1.67 28.61
C ARG A 172 1.47 -1.55 30.11
N THR A 173 2.35 -2.14 30.92
CA THR A 173 2.38 -1.85 32.36
C THR A 173 2.97 -0.45 32.63
N PRO A 174 2.91 0.08 33.87
CA PRO A 174 3.54 1.35 34.20
C PRO A 174 5.06 1.25 34.16
N PHE A 175 5.71 2.13 33.38
CA PHE A 175 7.15 2.05 33.13
C PHE A 175 7.95 2.86 34.14
N ARG A 176 7.51 4.11 34.38
CA ARG A 176 8.16 5.05 35.30
C ARG A 176 7.71 4.88 36.75
N LYS A 177 8.17 5.77 37.63
CA LYS A 177 7.77 5.86 39.04
C LYS A 177 6.56 6.77 39.27
N ASP A 178 6.35 7.77 38.42
CA ASP A 178 5.19 8.67 38.36
C ASP A 178 4.03 8.10 37.51
N ASP A 179 4.23 6.92 36.94
CA ASP A 179 3.27 6.17 36.13
C ASP A 179 2.62 5.13 37.05
N HIS A 180 1.33 5.30 37.37
CA HIS A 180 0.61 4.48 38.36
C HIS A 180 -0.43 3.55 37.75
N GLU A 181 -0.80 3.76 36.48
CA GLU A 181 -1.77 2.95 35.74
C GLU A 181 -1.16 2.46 34.43
N GLY A 182 -1.57 1.26 33.98
CA GLY A 182 -1.21 0.78 32.66
C GLY A 182 -1.86 1.63 31.57
N LEU A 183 -1.27 1.63 30.37
CA LEU A 183 -1.88 2.27 29.19
C LEU A 183 -2.33 1.18 28.23
N LYS A 184 -3.61 1.20 27.88
CA LYS A 184 -4.23 0.46 26.78
C LYS A 184 -4.62 1.42 25.65
N ILE A 185 -4.52 0.94 24.43
CA ILE A 185 -5.04 1.56 23.22
C ILE A 185 -5.73 0.45 22.42
N CYS A 186 -7.01 0.65 22.09
CA CYS A 186 -7.77 -0.22 21.22
C CYS A 186 -8.31 0.63 20.06
N LEU A 187 -7.91 0.29 18.84
CA LEU A 187 -8.43 0.88 17.61
C LEU A 187 -9.18 -0.21 16.85
N ASP A 188 -10.41 0.09 16.47
CA ASP A 188 -11.24 -0.71 15.56
C ASP A 188 -11.59 0.18 14.36
N ALA A 189 -11.14 -0.20 13.17
CA ALA A 189 -11.48 0.50 11.94
C ALA A 189 -12.05 -0.49 10.92
N SER A 190 -13.09 -0.09 10.20
CA SER A 190 -13.72 -0.89 9.15
C SER A 190 -13.97 -0.05 7.91
N ALA A 191 -13.82 -0.67 6.74
CA ALA A 191 -14.14 -0.06 5.46
C ALA A 191 -14.91 -1.05 4.58
N LYS A 192 -16.00 -0.59 3.98
CA LYS A 192 -16.81 -1.36 3.04
C LYS A 192 -16.68 -0.75 1.65
N PHE A 193 -16.09 -1.49 0.73
CA PHE A 193 -15.88 -1.08 -0.64
C PHE A 193 -17.07 -1.45 -1.53
N PRO A 194 -17.39 -0.62 -2.53
CA PRO A 194 -18.52 -0.87 -3.42
C PRO A 194 -18.15 -1.95 -4.44
N LYS A 195 -19.14 -2.79 -4.79
CA LYS A 195 -18.98 -3.78 -5.86
C LYS A 195 -19.08 -3.06 -7.21
N PRO A 196 -18.20 -3.35 -8.19
CA PRO A 196 -18.28 -2.76 -9.53
C PRO A 196 -19.61 -3.07 -10.22
N ASP A 197 -20.28 -2.04 -10.75
CA ASP A 197 -21.47 -2.21 -11.58
C ASP A 197 -21.09 -2.61 -13.01
N TRP A 198 -20.86 -3.90 -13.20
CA TRP A 198 -20.56 -4.51 -14.50
C TRP A 198 -21.71 -4.50 -15.50
N THR A 199 -22.91 -4.00 -15.14
CA THR A 199 -23.99 -3.81 -16.13
C THR A 199 -23.72 -2.60 -17.03
N ARG A 200 -22.81 -1.71 -16.62
CA ARG A 200 -22.44 -0.49 -17.35
C ARG A 200 -21.45 -0.80 -18.48
N THR A 201 -21.75 -0.28 -19.68
CA THR A 201 -20.97 -0.53 -20.90
C THR A 201 -19.78 0.41 -21.09
N ASP A 202 -19.79 1.60 -20.46
CA ASP A 202 -18.65 2.50 -20.42
C ASP A 202 -17.82 2.25 -19.15
N LEU A 203 -16.54 1.92 -19.34
CA LEU A 203 -15.60 1.63 -18.25
C LEU A 203 -15.36 2.84 -17.33
N ALA A 204 -15.69 4.06 -17.77
CA ALA A 204 -15.65 5.25 -16.93
C ALA A 204 -16.73 5.22 -15.84
N THR A 205 -17.89 4.60 -16.08
CA THR A 205 -19.05 4.75 -15.19
C THR A 205 -19.24 3.62 -14.18
N ILE A 206 -18.41 2.57 -14.19
CA ILE A 206 -18.52 1.37 -13.33
C ILE A 206 -18.69 1.69 -11.83
N TYR A 207 -18.10 2.80 -11.37
CA TYR A 207 -18.16 3.24 -9.95
C TYR A 207 -18.94 4.57 -9.75
N THR A 208 -19.59 5.14 -10.77
CA THR A 208 -20.27 6.44 -10.61
C THR A 208 -21.46 6.33 -9.66
N GLY A 209 -21.45 7.13 -8.59
CA GLY A 209 -22.45 7.10 -7.52
C GLY A 209 -22.14 6.11 -6.38
N GLU A 210 -21.10 5.29 -6.55
CA GLU A 210 -20.61 4.38 -5.52
C GLU A 210 -19.79 5.11 -4.46
N HIS A 211 -19.66 4.50 -3.28
CA HIS A 211 -18.92 5.06 -2.15
C HIS A 211 -18.27 3.96 -1.30
N VAL A 212 -17.23 4.31 -0.55
CA VAL A 212 -16.66 3.47 0.50
C VAL A 212 -17.15 4.00 1.84
N ASP A 213 -17.92 3.22 2.59
CA ASP A 213 -18.22 3.52 3.99
C ASP A 213 -16.97 3.25 4.83
N ALA A 214 -16.63 4.15 5.75
CA ALA A 214 -15.44 4.07 6.59
C ALA A 214 -15.71 4.52 8.02
N LYS A 215 -15.44 3.63 8.97
CA LYS A 215 -15.62 3.87 10.41
C LYS A 215 -14.32 3.60 11.15
N LEU A 216 -14.01 4.42 12.15
CA LEU A 216 -12.89 4.24 13.06
C LEU A 216 -13.33 4.58 14.48
N ASN A 217 -13.05 3.69 15.43
CA ASN A 217 -13.28 3.86 16.85
C ASN A 217 -11.95 3.66 17.57
N LEU A 218 -11.45 4.68 18.25
CA LEU A 218 -10.20 4.67 18.99
C LEU A 218 -10.47 4.92 20.46
N HIS A 219 -10.20 3.93 21.30
CA HIS A 219 -10.30 4.00 22.75
C HIS A 219 -8.91 3.93 23.37
N TYR A 220 -8.67 4.71 24.42
CA TYR A 220 -7.42 4.62 25.20
C TYR A 220 -7.57 5.13 26.63
N GLY A 221 -6.66 4.66 27.49
CA GLY A 221 -6.72 4.89 28.93
C GLY A 221 -6.12 3.71 29.69
N SER A 222 -6.57 3.43 30.91
CA SER A 222 -6.28 2.16 31.60
C SER A 222 -7.22 1.01 31.20
N SER A 223 -8.24 1.32 30.40
CA SER A 223 -9.27 0.43 29.87
C SER A 223 -9.57 0.80 28.41
N CYS A 224 -10.05 -0.15 27.61
CA CYS A 224 -10.58 0.12 26.26
C CYS A 224 -12.08 0.50 26.24
N GLU A 225 -12.70 0.59 27.41
CA GLU A 225 -14.09 1.03 27.61
C GLU A 225 -14.14 2.24 28.54
N GLY A 226 -15.11 3.13 28.32
CA GLY A 226 -15.56 4.16 29.28
C GLY A 226 -14.60 5.30 29.63
N GLN A 227 -13.37 5.32 29.11
CA GLN A 227 -12.40 6.40 29.36
C GLN A 227 -12.37 7.42 28.23
N THR A 228 -11.28 7.50 27.45
CA THR A 228 -11.22 8.40 26.29
C THR A 228 -11.61 7.64 25.03
N SER A 229 -12.49 8.23 24.22
CA SER A 229 -12.80 7.74 22.87
C SER A 229 -12.68 8.84 21.82
N ILE A 230 -12.33 8.43 20.60
CA ILE A 230 -12.41 9.24 19.38
C ILE A 230 -13.04 8.35 18.32
N THR A 231 -14.16 8.78 17.74
CA THR A 231 -14.86 8.07 16.67
C THR A 231 -14.89 8.91 15.41
N ILE A 232 -14.68 8.27 14.27
CA ILE A 232 -14.83 8.85 12.93
C ILE A 232 -15.82 7.97 12.18
N ASP A 233 -16.90 8.57 11.68
CA ASP A 233 -17.91 7.87 10.89
C ASP A 233 -18.15 8.70 9.62
N GLY A 234 -17.91 8.10 8.45
CA GLY A 234 -17.94 8.84 7.20
C GLY A 234 -17.82 7.96 5.97
N LYS A 235 -17.77 8.59 4.80
CA LYS A 235 -17.66 7.91 3.52
C LYS A 235 -16.72 8.61 2.56
N PHE A 236 -16.17 7.85 1.64
CA PHE A 236 -15.42 8.34 0.50
C PHE A 236 -16.25 8.25 -0.78
N THR A 237 -16.38 9.37 -1.49
CA THR A 237 -17.02 9.47 -2.81
C THR A 237 -16.00 9.98 -3.84
N HIS A 238 -16.40 10.06 -5.11
CA HIS A 238 -15.68 10.87 -6.10
C HIS A 238 -15.57 12.33 -5.65
N THR A 239 -14.50 13.00 -6.09
CA THR A 239 -14.41 14.47 -5.98
C THR A 239 -15.33 15.13 -7.00
N ASP A 240 -15.72 16.38 -6.77
CA ASP A 240 -16.63 17.11 -7.67
C ASP A 240 -16.03 17.21 -9.11
N GLU A 241 -14.70 17.29 -9.22
CA GLU A 241 -13.94 17.27 -10.47
C GLU A 241 -13.88 15.88 -11.12
N ASP A 242 -13.84 14.80 -10.34
CA ASP A 242 -13.92 13.43 -10.86
C ASP A 242 -15.32 13.15 -11.42
N GLU A 243 -16.38 13.54 -10.72
CA GLU A 243 -17.77 13.38 -11.19
C GLU A 243 -18.02 14.12 -12.52
N GLU A 244 -17.57 15.38 -12.63
CA GLU A 244 -17.68 16.15 -13.88
C GLU A 244 -16.94 15.46 -15.05
N GLN A 245 -15.69 15.03 -14.82
CA GLN A 245 -14.89 14.36 -15.85
C GLN A 245 -15.48 13.01 -16.29
N LEU A 246 -15.96 12.19 -15.36
CA LEU A 246 -16.57 10.89 -15.66
C LEU A 246 -17.90 11.07 -16.40
N ALA A 247 -18.74 12.02 -15.98
CA ALA A 247 -19.98 12.37 -16.67
C ALA A 247 -19.73 12.90 -18.09
N ALA A 248 -18.70 13.75 -18.28
CA ALA A 248 -18.32 14.25 -19.60
C ALA A 248 -17.80 13.13 -20.54
N ALA A 249 -16.97 12.23 -20.00
CA ALA A 249 -16.43 11.09 -20.74
C ALA A 249 -17.50 10.05 -21.14
N ALA A 250 -18.47 9.81 -20.26
CA ALA A 250 -19.63 8.94 -20.52
C ALA A 250 -20.56 9.56 -21.58
N ALA A 251 -20.79 10.87 -21.52
CA ALA A 251 -21.60 11.61 -22.49
C ALA A 251 -20.89 11.84 -23.85
N GLY A 252 -19.63 11.40 -24.01
CA GLY A 252 -18.86 11.57 -25.24
C GLY A 252 -18.63 13.04 -25.66
N LYS A 253 -18.69 13.97 -24.70
CA LYS A 253 -18.50 15.41 -24.98
C LYS A 253 -17.06 15.67 -25.40
N GLU A 254 -16.81 16.66 -26.25
CA GLU A 254 -15.44 17.09 -26.53
C GLU A 254 -14.76 17.70 -25.28
N ILE A 255 -13.44 17.62 -25.21
CA ILE A 255 -12.65 18.20 -24.12
C ILE A 255 -12.75 19.73 -24.18
N SER A 256 -13.55 20.32 -23.29
CA SER A 256 -13.60 21.76 -23.08
C SER A 256 -12.20 22.28 -22.73
N ARG A 257 -11.75 23.35 -23.42
CA ARG A 257 -10.43 23.97 -23.20
C ARG A 257 -10.40 24.88 -21.95
N ASN A 258 -11.03 24.48 -20.86
CA ASN A 258 -10.79 25.16 -19.59
C ASN A 258 -9.37 24.81 -19.12
N ARG A 259 -8.46 25.79 -19.10
CA ARG A 259 -7.04 25.57 -18.76
C ARG A 259 -6.80 25.24 -17.28
N LEU A 260 -7.83 25.36 -16.45
CA LEU A 260 -7.75 25.26 -14.99
C LEU A 260 -8.30 23.95 -14.42
N SER A 261 -8.99 23.12 -15.23
CA SER A 261 -9.49 21.81 -14.79
C SER A 261 -8.68 20.67 -15.39
N SER A 262 -8.56 19.58 -14.63
CA SER A 262 -7.97 18.33 -15.09
C SER A 262 -8.83 17.71 -16.19
N ILE A 263 -8.17 17.26 -17.26
CA ILE A 263 -8.79 16.51 -18.35
C ILE A 263 -8.34 15.04 -18.32
N PHE A 264 -7.79 14.58 -17.20
CA PHE A 264 -7.04 13.34 -17.08
C PHE A 264 -7.90 12.09 -17.31
N LEU A 265 -9.00 11.94 -16.57
CA LEU A 265 -9.90 10.78 -16.69
C LEU A 265 -10.55 10.72 -18.08
N HIS A 266 -10.97 11.89 -18.58
CA HIS A 266 -11.57 12.01 -19.91
C HIS A 266 -10.56 11.66 -21.04
N MET A 267 -9.31 12.12 -20.94
CA MET A 267 -8.24 11.75 -21.87
C MET A 267 -7.92 10.24 -21.85
N LEU A 268 -7.98 9.60 -20.67
CA LEU A 268 -7.85 8.14 -20.57
C LEU A 268 -9.02 7.42 -21.22
N SER A 269 -10.26 7.91 -21.06
CA SER A 269 -11.45 7.32 -21.69
C SER A 269 -11.38 7.38 -23.22
N ASN A 270 -11.02 8.53 -23.80
CA ASN A 270 -10.92 8.67 -25.25
C ASN A 270 -9.82 7.78 -25.85
N LYS A 271 -8.68 7.62 -25.16
CA LYS A 271 -7.63 6.67 -25.58
C LYS A 271 -8.01 5.21 -25.37
N CYS A 272 -8.79 4.90 -24.34
CA CYS A 272 -9.37 3.57 -24.16
C CYS A 272 -10.29 3.23 -25.34
N LYS A 273 -11.26 4.10 -25.66
CA LYS A 273 -12.21 3.94 -26.79
C LYS A 273 -11.47 3.73 -28.12
N ALA A 274 -10.49 4.58 -28.45
CA ALA A 274 -9.67 4.47 -29.66
C ALA A 274 -8.81 3.18 -29.76
N GLY A 275 -8.51 2.52 -28.63
CA GLY A 275 -7.85 1.20 -28.64
C GLY A 275 -8.84 0.04 -28.78
N ARG A 276 -10.05 0.18 -28.22
CA ARG A 276 -11.15 -0.80 -28.37
C ARG A 276 -11.65 -0.86 -29.81
N GLU A 277 -11.73 0.27 -30.49
CA GLU A 277 -12.03 0.38 -31.93
C GLU A 277 -11.01 -0.38 -32.82
N LYS A 278 -9.79 -0.63 -32.31
CA LYS A 278 -8.74 -1.42 -32.96
C LYS A 278 -8.73 -2.89 -32.50
N GLY A 279 -9.79 -3.35 -31.83
CA GLY A 279 -9.90 -4.73 -31.34
C GLY A 279 -9.18 -5.02 -30.01
N ILE A 280 -8.60 -4.02 -29.34
CA ILE A 280 -7.91 -4.21 -28.05
C ILE A 280 -8.82 -3.75 -26.90
N GLN A 281 -9.64 -4.68 -26.41
CA GLN A 281 -10.72 -4.43 -25.43
C GLN A 281 -10.24 -3.76 -24.13
N PHE A 282 -9.13 -4.24 -23.59
CA PHE A 282 -8.49 -3.75 -22.36
C PHE A 282 -7.05 -3.31 -22.64
N ASN A 283 -6.90 -2.34 -23.54
CA ASN A 283 -5.60 -1.66 -23.70
C ASN A 283 -5.19 -0.92 -22.41
N MET A 284 -3.90 -0.54 -22.32
CA MET A 284 -3.33 0.10 -21.12
C MET A 284 -4.08 1.37 -20.66
N TYR A 285 -4.75 2.10 -21.56
CA TYR A 285 -5.55 3.27 -21.20
C TYR A 285 -6.89 2.89 -20.58
N CYS A 286 -7.51 1.77 -20.97
CA CYS A 286 -8.69 1.22 -20.29
C CYS A 286 -8.36 0.76 -18.86
N TYR A 287 -7.23 0.06 -18.66
CA TYR A 287 -6.78 -0.32 -17.32
C TYR A 287 -6.52 0.91 -16.44
N ARG A 288 -5.82 1.92 -16.97
CA ARG A 288 -5.62 3.20 -16.28
C ARG A 288 -6.93 3.90 -15.99
N LEU A 289 -7.86 3.97 -16.94
CA LEU A 289 -9.18 4.58 -16.75
C LEU A 289 -9.88 3.94 -15.56
N MET A 290 -10.08 2.62 -15.54
CA MET A 290 -10.76 1.93 -14.43
C MET A 290 -10.03 2.12 -13.10
N LYS A 291 -8.69 2.04 -13.09
CA LYS A 291 -7.89 2.26 -11.89
C LYS A 291 -8.12 3.67 -11.32
N TYR A 292 -8.12 4.70 -12.16
CA TYR A 292 -8.28 6.08 -11.73
C TYR A 292 -9.74 6.52 -11.58
N SER A 293 -10.71 5.91 -12.26
CA SER A 293 -12.15 6.14 -12.04
C SER A 293 -12.67 5.42 -10.81
N SER A 294 -12.00 4.37 -10.33
CA SER A 294 -12.31 3.74 -9.03
C SER A 294 -11.83 4.53 -7.81
N ARG A 295 -11.15 5.67 -8.01
CA ARG A 295 -10.64 6.56 -6.95
C ARG A 295 -11.77 7.36 -6.32
N LEU A 296 -11.87 7.30 -4.99
CA LEU A 296 -12.85 8.03 -4.20
C LEU A 296 -12.13 9.05 -3.31
N GLY A 297 -11.78 10.20 -3.90
CA GLY A 297 -10.93 11.22 -3.28
C GLY A 297 -11.64 12.26 -2.41
N LYS A 298 -12.94 12.11 -2.13
CA LYS A 298 -13.74 13.04 -1.31
C LYS A 298 -14.22 12.33 -0.05
N PHE A 299 -13.63 12.67 1.10
CA PHE A 299 -14.12 12.26 2.41
C PHE A 299 -15.22 13.21 2.88
N THR A 300 -16.29 12.66 3.43
CA THR A 300 -17.32 13.39 4.18
C THR A 300 -17.69 12.55 5.41
N GLY A 301 -17.51 13.10 6.61
CA GLY A 301 -17.79 12.37 7.85
C GLY A 301 -17.76 13.22 9.10
N ASP A 302 -18.26 12.65 10.18
CA ASP A 302 -18.26 13.23 11.51
C ASP A 302 -17.10 12.70 12.35
N VAL A 303 -16.50 13.57 13.15
CA VAL A 303 -15.45 13.25 14.12
C VAL A 303 -15.96 13.64 15.50
N GLU A 304 -16.13 12.66 16.38
CA GLU A 304 -16.60 12.85 17.76
C GLU A 304 -15.54 12.39 18.75
N TRP A 305 -15.46 13.05 19.91
CA TRP A 305 -14.59 12.63 21.01
C TRP A 305 -15.25 12.79 22.37
N HIS A 306 -14.91 11.88 23.27
CA HIS A 306 -15.34 11.88 24.66
C HIS A 306 -14.14 11.82 25.59
N ASN A 307 -14.15 12.64 26.66
CA ASN A 307 -13.13 12.66 27.71
C ASN A 307 -11.69 12.71 27.16
N PHE A 308 -11.45 13.55 26.14
CA PHE A 308 -10.19 13.62 25.41
C PHE A 308 -9.03 14.03 26.31
N LYS A 309 -7.98 13.19 26.37
CA LYS A 309 -6.75 13.44 27.12
C LYS A 309 -5.53 13.20 26.22
N PRO A 310 -4.55 14.11 26.12
CA PRO A 310 -3.41 13.91 25.23
C PRO A 310 -2.61 12.63 25.52
N LEU A 311 -2.69 11.66 24.61
CA LEU A 311 -1.78 10.50 24.57
C LEU A 311 -0.33 11.03 24.49
N LEU A 312 0.53 10.62 25.42
CA LEU A 312 1.95 11.02 25.52
C LEU A 312 2.21 12.50 25.93
N LYS A 313 1.73 12.89 27.13
CA LYS A 313 1.98 14.22 27.78
C LYS A 313 3.43 14.74 27.70
N ALA A 314 4.45 13.88 27.65
CA ALA A 314 5.86 14.29 27.57
C ALA A 314 6.35 14.62 26.14
N LEU A 315 5.74 14.03 25.10
CA LEU A 315 6.00 14.34 23.69
C LEU A 315 5.09 15.47 23.18
N TYR A 316 3.94 15.67 23.83
CA TYR A 316 2.97 16.72 23.53
C TYR A 316 3.61 18.12 23.35
N PRO A 317 4.53 18.64 24.21
CA PRO A 317 5.12 19.98 24.06
C PRO A 317 6.15 20.10 22.91
N TYR A 318 6.54 18.97 22.32
CA TYR A 318 7.45 18.88 21.17
C TYR A 318 6.69 18.79 19.84
N TYR A 319 5.55 18.07 19.84
CA TYR A 319 4.64 17.95 18.70
C TYR A 319 3.69 19.15 18.61
N ALA A 320 3.04 19.58 19.69
CA ALA A 320 2.73 20.99 19.85
C ALA A 320 4.05 21.80 19.80
N LYS A 321 4.00 23.12 19.60
CA LYS A 321 5.14 23.96 19.20
C LYS A 321 5.69 23.68 17.79
N TYR A 322 5.80 22.43 17.31
CA TYR A 322 6.15 22.17 15.90
C TYR A 322 4.93 22.22 14.98
N TYR A 323 3.83 21.58 15.41
CA TYR A 323 2.58 21.49 14.66
C TYR A 323 1.52 22.50 15.12
N THR A 324 1.42 22.91 16.39
CA THR A 324 0.41 23.91 16.79
C THR A 324 0.63 25.31 16.19
N TYR A 325 1.86 25.68 15.83
CA TYR A 325 2.11 26.94 15.09
C TYR A 325 1.86 26.83 13.58
N LYS A 326 1.69 25.62 13.05
CA LYS A 326 1.43 25.33 11.63
C LYS A 326 0.64 24.02 11.53
N ALA A 327 -0.63 24.00 11.94
CA ALA A 327 -1.47 22.78 11.99
C ALA A 327 -1.46 22.03 10.65
N TRP A 328 -1.51 22.80 9.56
CA TRP A 328 -1.19 22.43 8.18
C TRP A 328 -0.06 21.41 7.99
N LYS A 329 1.07 21.57 8.70
CA LYS A 329 2.21 20.66 8.58
C LYS A 329 1.92 19.26 9.11
N GLY A 330 0.90 19.10 9.96
CA GLY A 330 0.41 17.80 10.43
C GLY A 330 -0.53 17.12 9.43
N GLY A 331 -0.81 17.75 8.29
CA GLY A 331 -1.72 17.24 7.26
C GLY A 331 -3.15 17.15 7.75
N PHE A 332 -3.96 16.31 7.10
CA PHE A 332 -5.39 16.12 7.39
C PHE A 332 -5.67 15.87 8.89
N LEU A 333 -5.07 14.84 9.50
CA LEU A 333 -5.30 14.53 10.91
C LEU A 333 -4.79 15.65 11.85
N GLY A 334 -3.71 16.33 11.47
CA GLY A 334 -3.21 17.50 12.21
C GLY A 334 -4.16 18.70 12.17
N MET A 335 -4.86 18.90 11.04
CA MET A 335 -5.89 19.93 10.89
C MET A 335 -7.18 19.57 11.64
N VAL A 336 -7.70 18.36 11.49
CA VAL A 336 -8.86 17.89 12.29
C VAL A 336 -8.56 18.06 13.78
N ARG A 337 -7.37 17.63 14.22
CA ARG A 337 -6.96 17.76 15.62
C ARG A 337 -6.88 19.22 16.10
N SER A 338 -6.59 20.22 15.27
CA SER A 338 -6.52 21.61 15.75
C SER A 338 -7.88 22.20 16.12
N TYR A 339 -8.98 21.60 15.67
CA TYR A 339 -10.36 21.99 16.02
C TYR A 339 -10.97 21.13 17.15
N MET A 340 -10.25 20.12 17.64
CA MET A 340 -10.68 19.33 18.80
C MET A 340 -10.38 20.08 20.10
N GLU A 341 -11.32 20.94 20.50
CA GLU A 341 -11.27 21.71 21.75
C GLU A 341 -12.07 21.04 22.88
N GLY A 342 -11.71 21.36 24.13
CA GLY A 342 -12.36 20.78 25.32
C GLY A 342 -12.15 19.27 25.51
N GLU A 343 -12.87 18.70 26.47
CA GLU A 343 -12.84 17.26 26.75
C GLU A 343 -13.81 16.46 25.85
N ASN A 344 -14.86 17.10 25.33
CA ASN A 344 -15.90 16.46 24.52
C ASN A 344 -16.26 17.38 23.35
N GLY A 345 -16.60 16.81 22.19
CA GLY A 345 -17.08 17.60 21.06
C GLY A 345 -17.32 16.78 19.80
N LYS A 346 -17.80 17.50 18.78
CA LYS A 346 -18.10 16.99 17.44
C LYS A 346 -17.63 17.98 16.39
N LEU A 347 -17.09 17.47 15.29
CA LEU A 347 -16.80 18.20 14.06
C LEU A 347 -17.45 17.47 12.88
N HIS A 348 -17.94 18.22 11.91
CA HIS A 348 -18.20 17.69 10.58
C HIS A 348 -17.03 18.04 9.67
N VAL A 349 -16.52 17.07 8.90
CA VAL A 349 -15.32 17.23 8.08
C VAL A 349 -15.62 16.78 6.65
N VAL A 350 -15.45 17.70 5.70
CA VAL A 350 -15.43 17.42 4.26
C VAL A 350 -14.01 17.67 3.76
N SER A 351 -13.40 16.75 3.02
CA SER A 351 -12.10 16.98 2.39
C SER A 351 -12.02 16.34 1.00
N GLN A 352 -11.51 17.08 0.01
CA GLN A 352 -11.33 16.62 -1.36
C GLN A 352 -9.86 16.65 -1.73
N VAL A 353 -9.37 15.60 -2.38
CA VAL A 353 -8.01 15.53 -2.91
C VAL A 353 -8.06 15.85 -4.41
N PRO A 354 -7.70 17.06 -4.88
CA PRO A 354 -7.66 17.38 -6.31
C PRO A 354 -6.60 16.54 -7.04
N TRP A 355 -6.63 16.54 -8.38
CA TRP A 355 -5.51 16.03 -9.17
C TRP A 355 -4.31 16.97 -9.06
N TRP A 356 -3.13 16.45 -8.69
CA TRP A 356 -1.89 17.24 -8.61
C TRP A 356 -0.94 16.97 -9.78
N HIS A 357 -0.15 17.98 -10.15
CA HIS A 357 0.78 17.93 -11.27
C HIS A 357 2.16 17.36 -10.90
N LEU A 358 2.96 17.04 -11.93
CA LEU A 358 4.35 16.60 -11.79
C LEU A 358 5.20 17.70 -11.11
N GLY A 359 5.55 17.48 -9.84
CA GLY A 359 6.33 18.41 -9.02
C GLY A 359 5.54 19.00 -7.84
N GLU A 360 4.21 18.90 -7.85
CA GLU A 360 3.38 19.23 -6.71
C GLU A 360 3.42 18.13 -5.65
N LYS A 361 3.11 18.51 -4.40
CA LYS A 361 2.94 17.56 -3.31
C LYS A 361 1.46 17.19 -3.19
N PRO A 362 1.12 15.92 -2.92
CA PRO A 362 -0.24 15.53 -2.59
C PRO A 362 -0.81 16.40 -1.47
N HIS A 363 -2.04 16.87 -1.67
CA HIS A 363 -2.71 17.82 -0.79
C HIS A 363 -4.23 17.69 -0.90
N THR A 364 -4.95 18.15 0.12
CA THR A 364 -6.41 18.14 0.18
C THR A 364 -6.96 19.52 0.52
N ASN A 365 -8.11 19.85 -0.04
CA ASN A 365 -8.89 21.03 0.31
C ASN A 365 -9.99 20.56 1.26
N MET A 366 -10.07 21.14 2.46
CA MET A 366 -10.98 20.65 3.50
C MET A 366 -11.77 21.77 4.15
N VAL A 367 -13.01 21.46 4.50
CA VAL A 367 -13.93 22.28 5.29
C VAL A 367 -14.18 21.55 6.60
N ILE A 368 -13.93 22.23 7.71
CA ILE A 368 -14.23 21.74 9.06
C ILE A 368 -15.35 22.61 9.61
N THR A 369 -16.49 22.01 9.94
CA THR A 369 -17.61 22.68 10.60
C THR A 369 -17.66 22.27 12.06
N THR A 370 -17.60 23.24 12.97
CA THR A 370 -17.68 23.04 14.42
C THR A 370 -19.12 22.86 14.90
N ALA A 371 -19.31 22.33 16.11
CA ALA A 371 -20.64 22.01 16.66
C ALA A 371 -21.58 23.21 16.83
N ASP A 372 -21.05 24.44 16.82
CA ASP A 372 -21.78 25.71 16.83
C ASP A 372 -22.15 26.23 15.42
N GLY A 373 -21.79 25.49 14.37
CA GLY A 373 -22.14 25.78 12.98
C GLY A 373 -21.13 26.63 12.20
N HIS A 374 -20.00 27.04 12.79
CA HIS A 374 -18.97 27.77 12.06
C HIS A 374 -18.18 26.85 11.14
N SER A 375 -18.06 27.22 9.86
CA SER A 375 -17.30 26.47 8.85
C SER A 375 -15.96 27.15 8.56
N HIS A 376 -14.90 26.35 8.53
CA HIS A 376 -13.52 26.78 8.30
C HIS A 376 -12.92 26.08 7.08
N GLU A 377 -12.55 26.85 6.06
CA GLU A 377 -11.92 26.33 4.84
C GLU A 377 -10.39 26.32 4.94
N HIS A 378 -9.78 25.24 4.45
CA HIS A 378 -8.34 25.07 4.38
C HIS A 378 -7.93 24.49 3.01
N TRP A 379 -7.24 25.31 2.22
CA TRP A 379 -6.89 25.03 0.83
C TRP A 379 -5.45 24.55 0.69
N GLY A 380 -5.22 23.29 0.29
CA GLY A 380 -3.90 22.72 -0.01
C GLY A 380 -3.21 21.95 1.13
N VAL A 381 -3.96 21.48 2.13
CA VAL A 381 -3.44 20.77 3.31
C VAL A 381 -2.67 19.51 2.89
N PRO A 382 -1.37 19.36 3.23
CA PRO A 382 -0.55 18.24 2.78
C PRO A 382 -1.14 16.87 3.13
N THR A 383 -1.19 15.96 2.16
CA THR A 383 -1.53 14.56 2.39
C THR A 383 -0.26 13.73 2.38
N TYR A 384 0.04 13.08 3.51
CA TYR A 384 1.25 12.26 3.68
C TYR A 384 1.01 10.78 3.38
N SER A 385 -0.19 10.43 2.90
CA SER A 385 -0.66 9.05 2.76
C SER A 385 -1.86 8.97 1.81
N HIS A 386 -1.98 7.86 1.08
CA HIS A 386 -3.11 7.55 0.19
C HIS A 386 -4.42 7.19 0.92
N LEU A 387 -4.46 7.27 2.26
CA LEU A 387 -5.65 7.04 3.10
C LEU A 387 -6.87 7.89 2.72
N LEU A 388 -6.68 9.05 2.06
CA LEU A 388 -7.78 9.92 1.62
C LEU A 388 -8.23 9.68 0.17
N GLU A 389 -7.66 8.68 -0.50
CA GLU A 389 -7.94 8.36 -1.90
C GLU A 389 -8.06 6.83 -2.13
N PRO A 390 -8.90 6.12 -1.36
CA PRO A 390 -9.14 4.69 -1.58
C PRO A 390 -9.57 4.43 -3.04
N ARG A 391 -9.19 3.26 -3.55
CA ARG A 391 -9.60 2.79 -4.89
C ARG A 391 -10.38 1.50 -4.79
N ALA A 392 -11.49 1.41 -5.51
CA ALA A 392 -12.39 0.25 -5.50
C ALA A 392 -12.13 -0.77 -6.62
N LEU A 393 -11.11 -0.58 -7.47
CA LEU A 393 -10.77 -1.54 -8.53
C LEU A 393 -10.38 -2.90 -7.93
N THR A 394 -10.98 -3.99 -8.40
CA THR A 394 -10.62 -5.38 -8.00
C THR A 394 -10.14 -6.25 -9.18
N LEU A 395 -10.06 -5.68 -10.38
CA LEU A 395 -9.68 -6.40 -11.60
C LEU A 395 -8.30 -7.06 -11.46
N ASN A 396 -8.21 -8.33 -11.85
CA ASN A 396 -6.98 -9.15 -11.76
C ASN A 396 -6.37 -9.18 -10.35
N GLY A 397 -7.21 -9.21 -9.30
CA GLY A 397 -6.74 -9.32 -7.92
C GLY A 397 -6.06 -8.06 -7.38
N TYR A 398 -6.28 -6.90 -8.02
CA TYR A 398 -5.77 -5.62 -7.53
C TYR A 398 -6.16 -5.40 -6.06
N SER A 399 -5.16 -5.14 -5.23
CA SER A 399 -5.34 -4.73 -3.84
C SER A 399 -4.90 -3.28 -3.67
N ASN A 400 -5.54 -2.53 -2.77
CA ASN A 400 -5.07 -1.20 -2.38
C ASN A 400 -3.64 -1.21 -1.81
N ILE A 401 -3.14 -2.36 -1.34
CA ILE A 401 -1.74 -2.55 -0.91
C ILE A 401 -0.75 -2.26 -2.06
N GLU A 402 -1.14 -2.45 -3.34
CA GLU A 402 -0.33 -2.11 -4.52
C GLU A 402 0.03 -0.62 -4.66
N GLU A 403 -0.69 0.27 -3.98
CA GLU A 403 -0.36 1.70 -3.95
C GLU A 403 0.67 2.05 -2.88
N TYR A 404 0.78 1.23 -1.82
CA TYR A 404 1.73 1.44 -0.73
C TYR A 404 3.05 0.70 -0.93
N SER A 405 3.08 -0.34 -1.77
CA SER A 405 4.30 -1.12 -2.04
C SER A 405 4.31 -1.74 -3.43
N ASP A 406 5.34 -1.42 -4.21
CA ASP A 406 5.62 -2.02 -5.52
C ASP A 406 5.81 -3.55 -5.48
N LEU A 407 6.07 -4.14 -4.29
CA LEU A 407 6.20 -5.60 -4.13
C LEU A 407 4.90 -6.34 -4.42
N TYR A 408 3.74 -5.70 -4.18
CA TYR A 408 2.42 -6.30 -4.41
C TYR A 408 1.87 -6.02 -5.81
N ARG A 409 2.52 -5.15 -6.62
CA ARG A 409 2.05 -4.83 -7.97
C ARG A 409 2.15 -6.05 -8.89
N HIS A 410 1.01 -6.71 -9.10
CA HIS A 410 0.95 -7.89 -9.93
C HIS A 410 1.18 -7.53 -11.40
N LYS A 411 2.25 -8.08 -11.98
CA LYS A 411 2.46 -8.07 -13.43
C LYS A 411 1.57 -9.12 -14.07
N TYR A 412 0.92 -8.74 -15.16
CA TYR A 412 0.15 -9.64 -16.00
C TYR A 412 0.71 -9.64 -17.42
N CYS A 413 0.66 -10.80 -18.05
CA CYS A 413 0.68 -10.94 -19.50
C CYS A 413 -0.77 -10.86 -19.99
N ASP A 414 -1.03 -10.19 -21.11
CA ASP A 414 -2.36 -10.13 -21.73
C ASP A 414 -2.33 -10.54 -23.19
N LEU A 415 -3.31 -11.35 -23.62
CA LEU A 415 -3.49 -11.79 -25.00
C LEU A 415 -4.86 -11.29 -25.47
N GLN A 416 -4.84 -10.37 -26.43
CA GLN A 416 -6.01 -9.59 -26.87
C GLN A 416 -5.96 -9.35 -28.38
N GLY A 417 -7.10 -9.45 -29.07
CA GLY A 417 -7.16 -9.25 -30.51
C GLY A 417 -6.15 -10.14 -31.26
N HIS A 418 -5.18 -9.53 -31.93
CA HIS A 418 -4.09 -10.18 -32.68
C HIS A 418 -2.71 -9.99 -32.02
N GLY A 419 -2.65 -9.73 -30.71
CA GLY A 419 -1.38 -9.50 -30.02
C GLY A 419 -1.29 -10.11 -28.62
N VAL A 420 -0.06 -10.18 -28.12
CA VAL A 420 0.29 -10.44 -26.73
C VAL A 420 1.07 -9.25 -26.19
N ARG A 421 0.77 -8.87 -24.96
CA ARG A 421 1.63 -8.05 -24.12
C ARG A 421 2.28 -8.92 -23.08
N THR A 422 3.61 -8.91 -23.04
CA THR A 422 4.39 -9.75 -22.13
C THR A 422 4.34 -9.23 -20.68
N PHE A 423 4.84 -10.03 -19.72
CA PHE A 423 4.86 -9.63 -18.30
C PHE A 423 5.63 -8.31 -18.06
N ASP A 424 6.69 -8.10 -18.85
CA ASP A 424 7.56 -6.92 -18.74
C ASP A 424 7.11 -5.80 -19.69
N GLY A 425 6.02 -6.03 -20.44
CA GLY A 425 5.24 -5.02 -21.13
C GLY A 425 5.68 -4.74 -22.56
N GLN A 426 6.42 -5.66 -23.19
CA GLN A 426 6.63 -5.64 -24.63
C GLN A 426 5.36 -6.05 -25.37
N LEU A 427 5.16 -5.53 -26.59
CA LEU A 427 4.06 -5.93 -27.48
C LEU A 427 4.60 -6.89 -28.53
N VAL A 428 3.84 -7.94 -28.80
CA VAL A 428 4.15 -9.05 -29.70
C VAL A 428 2.94 -9.33 -30.57
N ASP A 429 3.10 -9.23 -31.89
CA ASP A 429 2.05 -9.57 -32.86
C ASP A 429 1.91 -11.09 -32.99
N LEU A 430 0.69 -11.60 -33.14
CA LEU A 430 0.39 -13.03 -33.29
C LEU A 430 0.22 -13.41 -34.76
N PRO A 431 0.66 -14.61 -35.18
CA PRO A 431 0.41 -15.10 -36.52
C PRO A 431 -1.04 -15.54 -36.69
N GLU A 432 -1.54 -15.38 -37.91
CA GLU A 432 -2.87 -15.85 -38.33
C GLU A 432 -2.88 -17.38 -38.41
N THR A 433 -3.22 -18.01 -37.29
CA THR A 433 -3.32 -19.48 -37.18
C THR A 433 -4.23 -19.90 -36.02
N ASP A 434 -5.01 -20.95 -36.25
CA ASP A 434 -5.81 -21.70 -35.26
C ASP A 434 -4.99 -22.79 -34.53
N CYS A 435 -3.69 -22.92 -34.81
CA CYS A 435 -2.79 -23.75 -34.03
C CYS A 435 -2.65 -23.21 -32.59
N TRP A 436 -2.45 -24.15 -31.65
CA TRP A 436 -2.11 -23.84 -30.27
C TRP A 436 -0.76 -23.13 -30.20
N LYS A 437 -0.65 -22.13 -29.33
CA LYS A 437 0.57 -21.35 -29.09
C LYS A 437 0.91 -21.39 -27.61
N VAL A 438 2.20 -21.49 -27.27
CA VAL A 438 2.68 -21.47 -25.89
C VAL A 438 2.59 -20.04 -25.35
N VAL A 439 1.54 -19.73 -24.58
CA VAL A 439 1.36 -18.41 -23.98
C VAL A 439 2.37 -18.22 -22.85
N SER A 440 2.38 -19.14 -21.88
CA SER A 440 3.37 -19.17 -20.81
C SER A 440 3.53 -20.58 -20.26
N ARG A 441 4.75 -20.96 -19.87
CA ARG A 441 5.09 -22.25 -19.24
C ARG A 441 6.13 -22.02 -18.16
N ASP A 442 6.08 -22.80 -17.08
CA ASP A 442 7.24 -22.96 -16.19
C ASP A 442 8.36 -23.70 -16.93
N CYS A 443 9.44 -22.97 -17.25
CA CYS A 443 10.66 -23.50 -17.85
C CYS A 443 11.70 -23.93 -16.80
N SER A 444 11.42 -23.81 -15.50
CA SER A 444 12.27 -24.37 -14.46
C SER A 444 12.28 -25.91 -14.48
N THR A 445 13.17 -26.51 -13.69
CA THR A 445 13.24 -27.97 -13.49
C THR A 445 11.92 -28.58 -13.00
N ASN A 446 11.04 -27.79 -12.37
CA ASN A 446 9.79 -28.28 -11.78
C ASN A 446 8.65 -28.44 -12.80
N LYS A 447 8.66 -27.70 -13.92
CA LYS A 447 7.66 -27.75 -15.01
C LYS A 447 6.21 -27.70 -14.50
N ARG A 448 5.94 -26.81 -13.56
CA ARG A 448 4.71 -26.71 -12.74
C ARG A 448 3.43 -26.50 -13.55
N PHE A 449 3.48 -25.71 -14.63
CA PHE A 449 2.31 -25.40 -15.44
C PHE A 449 2.64 -25.14 -16.92
N LEU A 450 1.63 -25.26 -17.77
CA LEU A 450 1.64 -24.86 -19.18
C LEU A 450 0.31 -24.22 -19.56
N ILE A 451 0.33 -23.02 -20.15
CA ILE A 451 -0.83 -22.31 -20.69
C ILE A 451 -0.67 -22.21 -22.21
N LEU A 452 -1.65 -22.75 -22.93
CA LEU A 452 -1.78 -22.66 -24.38
C LEU A 452 -3.03 -21.84 -24.74
N ALA A 453 -2.95 -21.10 -25.85
CA ALA A 453 -4.11 -20.47 -26.46
C ALA A 453 -4.15 -20.71 -27.98
N ARG A 454 -5.34 -20.69 -28.56
CA ARG A 454 -5.55 -20.66 -30.02
C ARG A 454 -6.72 -19.77 -30.39
N ALA A 455 -6.77 -19.34 -31.66
CA ALA A 455 -7.99 -18.78 -32.23
C ALA A 455 -9.04 -19.89 -32.44
N THR A 456 -10.32 -19.50 -32.53
CA THR A 456 -11.43 -20.37 -32.93
C THR A 456 -12.28 -19.68 -33.99
N GLY A 457 -13.08 -20.46 -34.73
CA GLY A 457 -14.09 -19.92 -35.66
C GLY A 457 -15.41 -19.48 -35.00
N ASN A 458 -15.52 -19.48 -33.67
CA ASN A 458 -16.73 -19.07 -32.96
C ASN A 458 -16.77 -17.53 -32.80
N PRO A 459 -17.85 -16.84 -33.21
CA PRO A 459 -17.94 -15.37 -33.19
C PRO A 459 -18.08 -14.77 -31.79
N THR A 460 -18.48 -15.56 -30.79
CA THR A 460 -18.64 -15.13 -29.38
C THR A 460 -17.44 -15.51 -28.52
N VAL A 461 -16.76 -16.61 -28.88
CA VAL A 461 -15.63 -17.20 -28.13
C VAL A 461 -14.46 -17.37 -29.11
N THR A 462 -13.90 -16.24 -29.54
CA THR A 462 -12.88 -16.13 -30.59
C THR A 462 -11.56 -16.82 -30.25
N LYS A 463 -11.34 -17.15 -28.96
CA LYS A 463 -10.14 -17.84 -28.47
C LYS A 463 -10.52 -19.05 -27.62
N ALA A 464 -9.62 -20.02 -27.56
CA ALA A 464 -9.72 -21.17 -26.66
C ALA A 464 -8.43 -21.27 -25.84
N VAL A 465 -8.55 -21.60 -24.56
CA VAL A 465 -7.44 -21.69 -23.60
C VAL A 465 -7.35 -23.11 -23.05
N LYS A 466 -6.12 -23.62 -22.89
CA LYS A 466 -5.82 -24.90 -22.26
C LYS A 466 -4.73 -24.70 -21.24
N VAL A 467 -5.00 -25.07 -20.00
CA VAL A 467 -4.06 -24.98 -18.88
C VAL A 467 -3.76 -26.39 -18.39
N PHE A 468 -2.49 -26.69 -18.19
CA PHE A 468 -2.05 -27.89 -17.47
C PHE A 468 -1.47 -27.45 -16.14
N ILE A 469 -1.93 -28.07 -15.04
CA ILE A 469 -1.39 -27.89 -13.69
C ILE A 469 -1.08 -29.28 -13.17
N HIS A 470 0.18 -29.53 -12.83
CA HIS A 470 0.70 -30.88 -12.60
C HIS A 470 0.34 -31.85 -13.75
N LYS A 471 -0.61 -32.78 -13.53
CA LYS A 471 -1.12 -33.73 -14.54
C LYS A 471 -2.52 -33.36 -15.07
N THR A 472 -3.24 -32.51 -14.35
CA THR A 472 -4.64 -32.15 -14.64
C THR A 472 -4.70 -31.18 -15.81
N LYS A 473 -5.57 -31.47 -16.78
CA LYS A 473 -5.81 -30.64 -17.96
C LYS A 473 -7.13 -29.89 -17.83
N ILE A 474 -7.05 -28.56 -17.78
CA ILE A 474 -8.19 -27.66 -17.80
C ILE A 474 -8.35 -27.06 -19.19
N GLU A 475 -9.55 -27.09 -19.74
CA GLU A 475 -9.89 -26.57 -21.07
C GLU A 475 -11.04 -25.56 -20.95
N MET A 476 -10.81 -24.33 -21.41
CA MET A 476 -11.79 -23.25 -21.46
C MET A 476 -12.06 -22.90 -22.93
N LEU A 477 -13.16 -23.44 -23.47
CA LEU A 477 -13.44 -23.42 -24.91
C LEU A 477 -14.94 -23.56 -25.20
N PRO A 478 -15.42 -23.16 -26.38
CA PRO A 478 -16.81 -23.39 -26.77
C PRO A 478 -17.05 -24.87 -27.11
N LEU A 479 -18.24 -25.38 -26.79
CA LEU A 479 -18.70 -26.73 -27.13
C LEU A 479 -19.13 -26.88 -28.60
N SER A 480 -19.62 -25.82 -29.21
CA SER A 480 -20.09 -25.73 -30.60
C SER A 480 -19.94 -24.29 -31.15
N ALA A 481 -20.32 -24.06 -32.40
CA ALA A 481 -20.33 -22.72 -33.01
C ALA A 481 -21.25 -21.72 -32.27
N ASP A 482 -22.32 -22.21 -31.65
CA ASP A 482 -23.37 -21.39 -31.00
C ASP A 482 -23.33 -21.44 -29.47
N SER A 483 -22.46 -22.26 -28.88
CA SER A 483 -22.34 -22.37 -27.42
C SER A 483 -21.49 -21.26 -26.80
N GLY A 484 -21.84 -20.82 -25.60
CA GLY A 484 -20.97 -20.00 -24.76
C GLY A 484 -19.72 -20.74 -24.25
N LEU A 485 -18.90 -19.99 -23.51
CA LEU A 485 -17.67 -20.48 -22.89
C LEU A 485 -17.94 -21.54 -21.81
N VAL A 486 -17.26 -22.68 -21.88
CA VAL A 486 -17.42 -23.82 -20.96
C VAL A 486 -16.07 -24.29 -20.44
N VAL A 487 -16.06 -24.78 -19.19
CA VAL A 487 -14.89 -25.40 -18.54
C VAL A 487 -14.99 -26.92 -18.62
N ARG A 488 -13.88 -27.56 -18.99
CA ARG A 488 -13.68 -29.00 -18.83
C ARG A 488 -12.43 -29.27 -18.01
N VAL A 489 -12.48 -30.27 -17.14
CA VAL A 489 -11.35 -30.79 -16.37
C VAL A 489 -11.19 -32.26 -16.73
N ASP A 490 -10.01 -32.61 -17.25
CA ASP A 490 -9.67 -33.94 -17.81
C ASP A 490 -10.71 -34.47 -18.82
N GLY A 491 -11.30 -33.55 -19.59
CA GLY A 491 -12.32 -33.83 -20.60
C GLY A 491 -13.76 -33.81 -20.09
N THR A 492 -13.98 -33.92 -18.78
CA THR A 492 -15.31 -33.83 -18.14
C THR A 492 -15.75 -32.38 -18.04
N LYS A 493 -16.97 -32.05 -18.50
CA LYS A 493 -17.56 -30.71 -18.29
C LYS A 493 -17.80 -30.50 -16.80
N VAL A 494 -17.37 -29.37 -16.27
CA VAL A 494 -17.71 -28.92 -14.91
C VAL A 494 -18.59 -27.69 -14.99
N ASP A 495 -19.59 -27.60 -14.11
CA ASP A 495 -20.43 -26.42 -13.98
C ASP A 495 -19.79 -25.44 -12.98
N VAL A 496 -19.70 -24.17 -13.38
CA VAL A 496 -19.11 -23.08 -12.60
C VAL A 496 -20.10 -21.92 -12.60
N ASP A 497 -20.56 -21.56 -11.41
CA ASP A 497 -21.52 -20.48 -11.18
C ASP A 497 -20.91 -19.38 -10.30
N PRO A 498 -21.32 -18.10 -10.40
CA PRO A 498 -20.84 -17.06 -9.50
C PRO A 498 -21.09 -17.35 -8.01
N ALA A 499 -22.15 -18.08 -7.65
CA ALA A 499 -22.42 -18.48 -6.26
C ALA A 499 -21.72 -19.81 -5.87
N ALA A 500 -21.31 -20.63 -6.84
CA ALA A 500 -20.71 -21.94 -6.63
C ALA A 500 -19.45 -22.11 -7.50
N PRO A 501 -18.27 -21.66 -7.00
CA PRO A 501 -17.01 -21.87 -7.70
C PRO A 501 -16.60 -23.35 -7.67
N TYR A 502 -15.99 -23.82 -8.75
CA TYR A 502 -15.51 -25.20 -8.85
C TYR A 502 -14.11 -25.32 -8.24
N SER A 503 -13.96 -26.12 -7.19
CA SER A 503 -12.67 -26.48 -6.59
C SER A 503 -12.24 -27.88 -7.02
N HIS A 504 -10.95 -28.05 -7.35
CA HIS A 504 -10.35 -29.33 -7.68
C HIS A 504 -9.30 -29.70 -6.63
N THR A 505 -9.52 -30.79 -5.90
CA THR A 505 -8.63 -31.26 -4.82
C THR A 505 -7.88 -32.52 -5.24
N GLU A 506 -6.59 -32.60 -4.88
CA GLU A 506 -5.76 -33.80 -5.05
C GLU A 506 -5.07 -34.09 -3.70
N HIS A 507 -5.25 -35.30 -3.15
CA HIS A 507 -4.74 -35.68 -1.81
C HIS A 507 -5.09 -34.65 -0.71
N ASP A 508 -6.37 -34.27 -0.61
CA ASP A 508 -6.92 -33.28 0.34
C ASP A 508 -6.33 -31.87 0.25
N ASN A 509 -5.57 -31.55 -0.80
CA ASN A 509 -5.06 -30.21 -1.08
C ASN A 509 -5.82 -29.60 -2.28
N GLU A 510 -6.29 -28.34 -2.19
CA GLU A 510 -6.87 -27.64 -3.34
C GLU A 510 -5.78 -27.34 -4.38
N LEU A 511 -5.84 -28.01 -5.54
CA LEU A 511 -4.89 -27.84 -6.63
C LEU A 511 -5.19 -26.54 -7.39
N PHE A 512 -6.47 -26.29 -7.68
CA PHE A 512 -6.95 -25.03 -8.27
C PHE A 512 -8.44 -24.84 -8.03
N LYS A 513 -8.87 -23.59 -8.18
CA LYS A 513 -10.27 -23.15 -8.13
C LYS A 513 -10.62 -22.38 -9.38
N VAL A 514 -11.79 -22.64 -9.95
CA VAL A 514 -12.36 -21.87 -11.07
C VAL A 514 -13.57 -21.12 -10.57
N LYS A 515 -13.49 -19.80 -10.59
CA LYS A 515 -14.57 -18.87 -10.26
C LYS A 515 -15.16 -18.29 -11.54
N LYS A 516 -16.45 -18.00 -11.57
CA LYS A 516 -17.10 -17.26 -12.66
C LYS A 516 -17.55 -15.91 -12.14
N THR A 517 -17.13 -14.83 -12.77
CA THR A 517 -17.49 -13.47 -12.36
C THR A 517 -18.88 -13.09 -12.90
N PRO A 518 -19.56 -12.08 -12.31
CA PRO A 518 -20.84 -11.58 -12.84
C PRO A 518 -20.77 -11.10 -14.29
N ASP A 519 -19.63 -10.54 -14.71
CA ASP A 519 -19.31 -10.14 -16.09
C ASP A 519 -18.84 -11.30 -16.99
N LYS A 520 -19.10 -12.54 -16.57
CA LYS A 520 -18.91 -13.80 -17.31
C LYS A 520 -17.46 -14.23 -17.58
N TRP A 521 -16.47 -13.61 -16.95
CA TRP A 521 -15.10 -14.14 -16.99
C TRP A 521 -15.00 -15.42 -16.18
N LEU A 522 -14.08 -16.27 -16.59
CA LEU A 522 -13.59 -17.40 -15.80
C LEU A 522 -12.24 -17.01 -15.21
N THR A 523 -12.12 -17.08 -13.88
CA THR A 523 -10.86 -16.92 -13.17
C THR A 523 -10.44 -18.26 -12.60
N LEU A 524 -9.40 -18.87 -13.16
CA LEU A 524 -8.70 -19.99 -12.55
C LEU A 524 -7.62 -19.44 -11.62
N VAL A 525 -7.60 -19.91 -10.37
CA VAL A 525 -6.58 -19.60 -9.36
C VAL A 525 -5.96 -20.90 -8.89
N SER A 526 -4.63 -20.96 -8.87
CA SER A 526 -3.87 -22.03 -8.20
C SER A 526 -2.79 -21.38 -7.35
N GLU A 527 -3.06 -21.26 -6.06
CA GLU A 527 -2.20 -20.53 -5.12
C GLU A 527 -0.90 -21.29 -4.85
N SER A 528 -1.01 -22.61 -4.65
CA SER A 528 0.12 -23.53 -4.46
C SER A 528 1.08 -23.57 -5.68
N TYR A 529 0.55 -23.38 -6.89
CA TYR A 529 1.35 -23.25 -8.11
C TYR A 529 1.63 -21.79 -8.49
N GLY A 530 1.10 -20.81 -7.76
CA GLY A 530 1.35 -19.38 -7.94
C GLY A 530 0.92 -18.84 -9.31
N ILE A 531 -0.23 -19.26 -9.85
CA ILE A 531 -0.76 -18.78 -11.13
C ILE A 531 -2.24 -18.40 -11.06
N HIS A 532 -2.58 -17.28 -11.70
CA HIS A 532 -3.96 -16.81 -11.86
C HIS A 532 -4.20 -16.56 -13.35
N VAL A 533 -5.31 -17.08 -13.87
CA VAL A 533 -5.68 -17.01 -15.29
C VAL A 533 -7.11 -16.50 -15.41
N THR A 534 -7.30 -15.34 -16.01
CA THR A 534 -8.61 -14.68 -16.15
C THR A 534 -8.97 -14.61 -17.63
N PHE A 535 -10.09 -15.23 -18.03
CA PHE A 535 -10.45 -15.44 -19.43
C PHE A 535 -11.93 -15.13 -19.74
N SER A 536 -12.20 -14.30 -20.75
CA SER A 536 -13.57 -13.92 -21.17
C SER A 536 -14.11 -14.65 -22.40
N GLY A 537 -13.27 -15.41 -23.10
CA GLY A 537 -13.58 -15.98 -24.42
C GLY A 537 -12.86 -15.29 -25.59
N ASP A 538 -12.49 -14.01 -25.42
CA ASP A 538 -11.64 -13.25 -26.37
C ASP A 538 -10.38 -12.69 -25.69
N VAL A 539 -10.46 -12.24 -24.44
CA VAL A 539 -9.33 -11.70 -23.68
C VAL A 539 -8.83 -12.70 -22.66
N LEU A 540 -7.52 -12.93 -22.63
CA LEU A 540 -6.82 -13.75 -21.66
C LEU A 540 -5.80 -12.90 -20.88
N PHE A 541 -5.92 -12.86 -19.56
CA PHE A 541 -4.89 -12.38 -18.65
C PHE A 541 -4.22 -13.56 -17.93
N VAL A 542 -2.91 -13.52 -17.79
CA VAL A 542 -2.11 -14.46 -17.00
C VAL A 542 -1.28 -13.68 -15.99
N GLN A 543 -1.34 -14.08 -14.72
CA GLN A 543 -0.46 -13.60 -13.66
C GLN A 543 0.33 -14.77 -13.08
N ALA A 544 1.59 -14.52 -12.73
CA ALA A 544 2.48 -15.49 -12.13
C ALA A 544 3.14 -14.91 -10.87
N ALA A 545 3.29 -15.74 -9.85
CA ALA A 545 3.91 -15.36 -8.58
C ALA A 545 5.37 -14.91 -8.78
N PRO A 546 5.89 -13.95 -7.98
CA PRO A 546 7.24 -13.40 -8.15
C PRO A 546 8.39 -14.42 -8.11
N PHE A 547 8.18 -15.62 -7.56
CA PHE A 547 9.19 -16.68 -7.55
C PHE A 547 9.47 -17.30 -8.93
N TYR A 548 8.66 -17.00 -9.94
CA TYR A 548 8.86 -17.40 -11.35
C TYR A 548 9.71 -16.43 -12.18
N ARG A 549 10.18 -15.31 -11.63
CA ARG A 549 10.99 -14.35 -12.39
C ARG A 549 12.23 -15.01 -13.01
N GLY A 550 12.43 -14.84 -14.31
CA GLY A 550 13.51 -15.47 -15.09
C GLY A 550 13.40 -17.00 -15.19
N LYS A 551 12.20 -17.57 -15.01
CA LYS A 551 11.93 -19.02 -15.07
C LYS A 551 10.77 -19.38 -15.98
N LEU A 552 10.09 -18.39 -16.57
CA LEU A 552 9.02 -18.62 -17.52
C LEU A 552 9.57 -18.70 -18.96
N CYS A 553 8.73 -19.15 -19.87
CA CYS A 553 8.98 -19.13 -21.31
C CYS A 553 7.65 -19.18 -22.06
N GLY A 554 7.64 -18.73 -23.32
CA GLY A 554 6.43 -18.57 -24.12
C GLY A 554 6.27 -17.15 -24.67
N LEU A 555 5.15 -16.90 -25.32
CA LEU A 555 4.78 -15.58 -25.86
C LEU A 555 4.77 -14.46 -24.80
N CYS A 556 4.57 -14.80 -23.52
CA CYS A 556 4.59 -13.85 -22.41
C CYS A 556 6.00 -13.45 -21.91
N GLY A 557 7.08 -13.93 -22.52
CA GLY A 557 8.45 -13.70 -22.06
C GLY A 557 8.87 -14.60 -20.89
N ASP A 558 10.06 -14.31 -20.32
CA ASP A 558 10.64 -15.07 -19.20
C ASP A 558 10.39 -14.44 -17.81
N TYR A 559 9.76 -13.25 -17.78
CA TYR A 559 9.39 -12.49 -16.59
C TYR A 559 10.61 -12.01 -15.76
N ASN A 560 11.68 -11.56 -16.42
CA ASN A 560 12.92 -11.12 -15.75
C ASN A 560 13.03 -9.59 -15.52
N LEU A 561 12.06 -8.79 -16.01
CA LEU A 561 12.02 -7.31 -16.03
C LEU A 561 12.89 -6.62 -17.11
N ASP A 562 13.53 -7.36 -18.02
CA ASP A 562 14.37 -6.87 -19.12
C ASP A 562 13.69 -6.96 -20.50
N ARG A 563 13.01 -5.87 -20.85
CA ARG A 563 12.31 -5.67 -22.12
C ARG A 563 13.20 -5.76 -23.37
N ASN A 564 14.54 -5.75 -23.24
CA ASN A 564 15.46 -5.79 -24.39
C ASN A 564 15.66 -7.22 -24.93
N HIS A 565 15.49 -8.24 -24.10
CA HIS A 565 15.69 -9.65 -24.46
C HIS A 565 14.38 -10.45 -24.50
N GLU A 566 13.23 -9.77 -24.43
CA GLU A 566 11.91 -10.39 -24.36
C GLU A 566 11.61 -11.36 -25.51
N LEU A 567 12.11 -11.03 -26.72
CA LEU A 567 11.86 -11.79 -27.94
C LEU A 567 12.78 -13.02 -28.07
N THR A 568 13.11 -13.68 -26.95
CA THR A 568 13.93 -14.89 -26.94
C THR A 568 13.04 -16.13 -27.14
N GLY A 569 13.20 -16.81 -28.29
CA GLY A 569 12.43 -17.99 -28.64
C GLY A 569 12.82 -19.26 -27.87
N PRO A 570 12.11 -20.38 -28.10
CA PRO A 570 12.36 -21.65 -27.41
C PRO A 570 13.69 -22.32 -27.80
N ASP A 571 14.33 -21.85 -28.87
CA ASP A 571 15.66 -22.22 -29.34
C ASP A 571 16.78 -21.38 -28.68
N GLY A 572 16.43 -20.36 -27.89
CA GLY A 572 17.37 -19.40 -27.31
C GLY A 572 17.82 -18.30 -28.29
N HIS A 573 17.22 -18.20 -29.48
CA HIS A 573 17.49 -17.10 -30.41
C HIS A 573 16.74 -15.83 -29.99
N LEU A 574 17.41 -14.69 -30.02
CA LEU A 574 16.78 -13.39 -29.86
C LEU A 574 16.31 -12.89 -31.24
N TYR A 575 15.00 -12.88 -31.43
CA TYR A 575 14.35 -12.45 -32.67
C TYR A 575 14.26 -10.93 -32.74
N ASN A 576 14.46 -10.37 -33.95
CA ASN A 576 14.27 -8.95 -34.21
C ASN A 576 12.83 -8.60 -34.64
N ASN A 577 12.01 -9.62 -34.93
CA ASN A 577 10.64 -9.49 -35.44
C ASN A 577 9.66 -10.21 -34.51
N THR A 578 8.60 -9.51 -34.12
CA THR A 578 7.54 -10.00 -33.21
C THR A 578 6.77 -11.18 -33.79
N LEU A 579 6.54 -11.21 -35.11
CA LEU A 579 5.81 -12.27 -35.81
C LEU A 579 6.65 -13.55 -35.98
N GLU A 580 7.95 -13.41 -36.24
CA GLU A 580 8.88 -14.56 -36.29
C GLU A 580 9.00 -15.20 -34.89
N PHE A 581 9.20 -14.36 -33.87
CA PHE A 581 9.21 -14.76 -32.45
C PHE A 581 7.93 -15.51 -32.08
N SER A 582 6.75 -14.96 -32.39
CA SER A 582 5.48 -15.57 -32.00
C SER A 582 5.15 -16.83 -32.81
N THR A 583 5.64 -16.93 -34.04
CA THR A 583 5.59 -18.14 -34.85
C THR A 583 6.46 -19.26 -34.25
N SER A 584 7.61 -18.95 -33.64
CA SER A 584 8.46 -19.95 -32.96
C SER A 584 7.76 -20.68 -31.79
N TYR A 585 6.73 -20.07 -31.19
CA TYR A 585 5.93 -20.63 -30.10
C TYR A 585 4.62 -21.30 -30.57
N VAL A 586 4.39 -21.42 -31.88
CA VAL A 586 3.30 -22.24 -32.43
C VAL A 586 3.61 -23.72 -32.20
N VAL A 587 2.61 -24.50 -31.82
CA VAL A 587 2.66 -25.97 -31.69
C VAL A 587 1.95 -26.55 -32.91
N PRO A 588 2.68 -27.05 -33.94
CA PRO A 588 2.06 -27.61 -35.13
C PRO A 588 1.26 -28.87 -34.83
N SER A 589 0.13 -29.04 -35.51
CA SER A 589 -0.71 -30.24 -35.47
C SER A 589 -1.31 -30.47 -36.86
N PRO A 590 -1.63 -31.71 -37.27
CA PRO A 590 -2.39 -31.96 -38.50
C PRO A 590 -3.77 -31.25 -38.53
N ASP A 591 -4.33 -30.97 -37.34
CA ASP A 591 -5.67 -30.37 -37.17
C ASP A 591 -5.66 -28.82 -37.11
N CYS A 592 -4.62 -28.16 -37.64
CA CYS A 592 -4.53 -26.70 -37.65
C CYS A 592 -3.71 -26.14 -38.83
N HIS A 593 -3.97 -24.88 -39.16
CA HIS A 593 -3.35 -24.14 -40.26
C HIS A 593 -2.03 -23.53 -39.79
N VAL A 594 -0.92 -24.23 -39.99
CA VAL A 594 0.41 -23.69 -39.65
C VAL A 594 0.67 -22.41 -40.47
N PRO A 595 1.20 -21.32 -39.87
CA PRO A 595 1.54 -20.10 -40.60
C PRO A 595 2.48 -20.38 -41.78
N ALA A 596 2.29 -19.65 -42.88
CA ALA A 596 3.28 -19.64 -43.96
C ALA A 596 4.60 -19.00 -43.47
N HIS A 597 5.72 -19.58 -43.89
CA HIS A 597 7.07 -19.11 -43.58
C HIS A 597 7.46 -17.86 -44.39
#